data_AF-A0A8T2DP97-F1
#
_entry.id   AF-A0A8T2DP97-F1
#
_cell.length_a   1.000
_cell.length_b   1.000
_cell.length_c   1.000
_cell.angle_alpha   90.00
_cell.angle_beta   90.00
_cell.angle_gamma   90.00
#
_symmetry.space_group_name_H-M   'P 1'
#
loop_
_entity.id
_entity.type
_entity.pdbx_description
1 polymer ?
#
loop_
_entity_poly.entity_id
_entity_poly.type
_entity_poly.pdbx_seq_one_letter_code
_entity_poly.pdbx_strand_id
1 'polypeptide(L)'
;MLPVSNPSSPEHLLKKSRTPDSTTSIDRKNSFNSLHSVGNRSSYIAASRSHCTWLILSLLSLQLILFLTLRSIPFPHRHIPENFPSPAAVVTTTVTTTVISAASSNPPLSSSSSDERCDSGRVFVYDMPKIFNEVILQQCDNLNPWSSRCDALSNDGFGQEATSLSNVIPKDLVQSWFWTDQFVTEIIFHNRILNHRCRTLDPESATAFYIPFYAGLAVGQYLWSNYAAADRDRHCKMMTQWVKNQPYWNRSNGWDHFITMGRITWDFRRSKDEDWGSNCIYIPGMRNITRLLIERNSWDHFDVGVPYPTGFHPRSDSDVVNWQDFVRNRRRETLFCFAGAPRAGIVNDFRGLLLRHCEESRGKCRTVDCTVGKCSNGSSAILETFLGSDFCLQPRGDSFTRRSIFDCMLAGSIPVFFWRRSAYMQYQWFLPDKPDSYSVFIDRNEVTNGTTSIKEVLERYSKEDVRKMRERVIDLIPNLVYAKSPNGLETFKDAFDVAIDGVFRRFKEQENWYKWR
;
A
#
# COMPACT_ATOMS: atom_id res chain seq x y z
N MET A 1 -32.50 -30.49 19.20
CA MET A 1 -33.28 -29.61 20.10
C MET A 1 -32.32 -28.65 20.79
N LEU A 2 -32.86 -27.58 21.39
CA LEU A 2 -32.15 -26.52 22.14
C LEU A 2 -31.71 -27.00 23.55
N PRO A 3 -30.87 -26.28 24.34
CA PRO A 3 -30.69 -24.82 24.32
C PRO A 3 -29.26 -24.24 24.33
N VAL A 4 -29.21 -22.93 24.13
CA VAL A 4 -28.05 -22.02 24.22
C VAL A 4 -28.10 -21.28 25.56
N SER A 5 -26.94 -21.03 26.19
CA SER A 5 -26.84 -20.27 27.45
C SER A 5 -26.08 -18.95 27.27
N ASN A 6 -26.79 -17.83 27.39
CA ASN A 6 -26.20 -16.50 27.63
C ASN A 6 -26.30 -16.14 29.12
N PRO A 7 -25.29 -15.50 29.72
CA PRO A 7 -25.47 -14.67 30.91
C PRO A 7 -25.61 -13.19 30.54
N SER A 8 -26.57 -12.50 31.15
CA SER A 8 -26.67 -11.03 31.15
C SER A 8 -27.00 -10.56 32.57
N SER A 9 -26.61 -9.33 32.92
CA SER A 9 -26.99 -8.65 34.16
C SER A 9 -26.87 -7.13 33.97
N PRO A 10 -27.62 -6.30 34.73
CA PRO A 10 -28.24 -5.14 34.10
C PRO A 10 -27.89 -3.78 34.71
N GLU A 11 -27.99 -2.72 33.91
CA GLU A 11 -28.09 -1.34 34.40
C GLU A 11 -29.55 -0.96 34.66
N HIS A 12 -29.80 -0.23 35.75
CA HIS A 12 -31.13 0.20 36.16
C HIS A 12 -31.51 1.57 35.58
N LEU A 13 -32.62 1.63 34.84
CA LEU A 13 -33.29 2.89 34.49
C LEU A 13 -34.39 3.22 35.51
N LEU A 14 -34.41 4.47 36.00
CA LEU A 14 -35.55 5.04 36.75
C LEU A 14 -35.94 6.42 36.22
N LYS A 15 -37.16 6.86 36.58
CA LYS A 15 -37.96 7.78 35.76
C LYS A 15 -37.91 9.26 36.19
N LYS A 16 -38.00 10.11 35.16
CA LYS A 16 -38.22 11.57 35.16
C LYS A 16 -39.43 12.02 35.99
N SER A 17 -39.30 13.15 36.71
CA SER A 17 -40.44 13.93 37.24
C SER A 17 -40.18 15.46 37.17
N ARG A 18 -41.24 16.25 37.38
CA ARG A 18 -41.47 17.66 36.96
C ARG A 18 -40.71 18.75 37.74
N THR A 19 -40.67 19.95 37.12
CA THR A 19 -40.40 21.27 37.73
C THR A 19 -41.57 21.78 38.59
N PRO A 20 -41.37 22.86 39.38
CA PRO A 20 -41.77 24.20 38.92
C PRO A 20 -40.71 25.30 39.16
N ASP A 21 -41.07 26.56 38.88
CA ASP A 21 -40.18 27.72 38.73
C ASP A 21 -39.71 28.41 40.03
N SER A 22 -38.57 29.11 39.95
CA SER A 22 -38.38 30.40 40.62
C SER A 22 -37.42 31.31 39.83
N THR A 23 -37.60 32.62 39.98
CA THR A 23 -36.88 33.66 39.22
C THR A 23 -35.60 34.15 39.91
N THR A 24 -34.60 34.54 39.13
CA THR A 24 -33.85 35.80 39.34
C THR A 24 -32.96 36.13 38.15
N SER A 25 -32.93 37.39 37.72
CA SER A 25 -32.07 37.91 36.66
C SER A 25 -31.20 39.05 37.19
N ILE A 26 -29.94 39.12 36.76
CA ILE A 26 -29.04 40.25 37.06
C ILE A 26 -28.31 40.66 35.77
N ASP A 27 -28.48 41.93 35.40
CA ASP A 27 -27.81 42.59 34.28
C ASP A 27 -26.29 42.72 34.49
N ARG A 28 -25.54 42.89 33.39
CA ARG A 28 -24.54 43.97 33.36
C ARG A 28 -24.55 44.70 32.02
N LYS A 29 -24.67 46.03 32.09
CA LYS A 29 -24.98 46.91 30.96
C LYS A 29 -23.75 47.38 30.18
N ASN A 30 -23.92 47.58 28.88
CA ASN A 30 -23.07 48.45 28.06
C ASN A 30 -23.42 49.93 28.30
N SER A 31 -22.44 50.82 28.21
CA SER A 31 -22.63 52.25 27.90
C SER A 31 -21.29 52.89 27.53
N PHE A 32 -21.18 53.54 26.37
CA PHE A 32 -21.18 55.02 26.26
C PHE A 32 -21.13 55.47 24.79
N ASN A 33 -21.53 56.71 24.53
CA ASN A 33 -21.79 57.27 23.18
C ASN A 33 -20.86 58.45 22.83
N SER A 34 -20.53 58.60 21.54
CA SER A 34 -20.52 59.86 20.75
C SER A 34 -19.60 61.05 21.14
N LEU A 35 -19.19 61.99 20.27
CA LEU A 35 -18.99 62.07 18.81
C LEU A 35 -18.08 63.30 18.50
N HIS A 36 -17.65 63.46 17.23
CA HIS A 36 -16.97 64.67 16.65
C HIS A 36 -15.57 65.02 17.22
N SER A 37 -14.64 65.70 16.51
CA SER A 37 -14.35 65.97 15.08
C SER A 37 -12.94 66.64 15.02
N VAL A 38 -12.26 67.06 13.94
CA VAL A 38 -12.46 67.19 12.47
C VAL A 38 -11.10 66.85 11.78
N GLY A 39 -11.07 66.46 10.50
CA GLY A 39 -9.89 66.79 9.65
C GLY A 39 -9.50 65.84 8.50
N ASN A 40 -9.73 66.28 7.26
CA ASN A 40 -9.02 65.93 6.01
C ASN A 40 -8.35 64.54 5.84
N ARG A 41 -9.05 63.58 5.20
CA ARG A 41 -8.41 62.53 4.36
C ARG A 41 -9.29 61.84 3.28
N SER A 42 -10.37 62.49 2.83
CA SER A 42 -11.28 61.94 1.81
C SER A 42 -10.93 62.36 0.37
N SER A 43 -9.97 61.66 -0.25
CA SER A 43 -9.68 61.81 -1.69
C SER A 43 -9.16 60.52 -2.34
N TYR A 44 -8.26 59.79 -1.66
CA TYR A 44 -7.52 58.67 -2.25
C TYR A 44 -8.28 57.32 -2.31
N ILE A 45 -9.39 57.17 -1.58
CA ILE A 45 -10.09 55.87 -1.44
C ILE A 45 -11.07 55.61 -2.61
N ALA A 46 -11.56 56.65 -3.29
CA ALA A 46 -12.52 56.51 -4.38
C ALA A 46 -11.93 55.85 -5.64
N ALA A 47 -10.70 56.22 -6.02
CA ALA A 47 -10.04 55.73 -7.23
C ALA A 47 -9.77 54.21 -7.18
N SER A 48 -9.36 53.68 -6.03
CA SER A 48 -8.97 52.27 -5.86
C SER A 48 -10.10 51.28 -6.20
N ARG A 49 -11.36 51.60 -5.87
CA ARG A 49 -12.49 50.71 -6.16
C ARG A 49 -12.81 50.61 -7.66
N SER A 50 -12.61 51.68 -8.42
CA SER A 50 -12.87 51.73 -9.87
C SER A 50 -12.03 50.71 -10.65
N HIS A 51 -10.71 50.68 -10.42
CA HIS A 51 -9.82 49.77 -11.13
C HIS A 51 -10.14 48.30 -10.85
N CYS A 52 -10.56 47.97 -9.62
CA CYS A 52 -10.92 46.60 -9.26
C CYS A 52 -12.21 46.12 -9.97
N THR A 53 -13.24 46.97 -10.08
CA THR A 53 -14.46 46.62 -10.82
C THR A 53 -14.21 46.50 -12.33
N TRP A 54 -13.35 47.35 -12.92
CA TRP A 54 -12.94 47.21 -14.32
C TRP A 54 -12.13 45.93 -14.59
N LEU A 55 -11.28 45.50 -13.65
CA LEU A 55 -10.54 44.24 -13.77
C LEU A 55 -11.49 43.03 -13.75
N ILE A 56 -12.48 43.03 -12.85
CA ILE A 56 -13.48 41.96 -12.76
C ILE A 56 -14.34 41.91 -14.02
N LEU A 57 -14.82 43.06 -14.52
CA LEU A 57 -15.63 43.13 -15.75
C LEU A 57 -14.86 42.68 -17.00
N SER A 58 -13.56 42.97 -17.10
CA SER A 58 -12.73 42.53 -18.23
C SER A 58 -12.35 41.04 -18.16
N LEU A 59 -12.20 40.46 -16.96
CA LEU A 59 -12.07 39.01 -16.81
C LEU A 59 -13.37 38.27 -17.17
N LEU A 60 -14.52 38.79 -16.75
CA LEU A 60 -15.83 38.22 -17.10
C LEU A 60 -16.14 38.32 -18.60
N SER A 61 -15.80 39.44 -19.25
CA SER A 61 -15.98 39.55 -20.70
C SER A 61 -15.04 38.63 -21.48
N LEU A 62 -13.79 38.46 -21.04
CA LEU A 62 -12.86 37.50 -21.63
C LEU A 62 -13.36 36.05 -21.52
N GLN A 63 -13.91 35.66 -20.35
CA GLN A 63 -14.53 34.35 -20.15
C GLN A 63 -15.76 34.15 -21.03
N LEU A 64 -16.61 35.17 -21.20
CA LEU A 64 -17.77 35.12 -22.07
C LEU A 64 -17.37 34.99 -23.55
N ILE A 65 -16.34 35.72 -23.99
CA ILE A 65 -15.79 35.62 -25.36
C ILE A 65 -15.25 34.21 -25.60
N LEU A 66 -14.48 33.64 -24.68
CA LEU A 66 -13.99 32.25 -24.76
C LEU A 66 -15.14 31.23 -24.84
N PHE A 67 -16.18 31.39 -24.03
CA PHE A 67 -17.35 30.50 -24.06
C PHE A 67 -18.13 30.58 -25.38
N LEU A 68 -18.18 31.76 -26.00
CA LEU A 68 -18.84 31.98 -27.29
C LEU A 68 -18.00 31.48 -28.48
N THR A 69 -16.67 31.64 -28.46
CA THR A 69 -15.79 31.13 -29.54
C THR A 69 -15.63 29.61 -29.50
N LEU A 70 -15.60 28.99 -28.31
CA LEU A 70 -15.55 27.54 -28.15
C LEU A 70 -16.81 26.80 -28.67
N ARG A 71 -17.94 27.50 -28.86
CA ARG A 71 -19.14 26.95 -29.52
C ARG A 71 -19.04 26.86 -31.04
N SER A 72 -18.01 27.44 -31.65
CA SER A 72 -17.84 27.51 -33.11
C SER A 72 -16.83 26.51 -33.67
N ILE A 73 -16.34 25.56 -32.85
CA ILE A 73 -15.43 24.48 -33.28
C ILE A 73 -16.28 23.25 -33.65
N PRO A 74 -16.25 22.77 -34.91
CA PRO A 74 -16.93 21.53 -35.28
C PRO A 74 -16.24 20.33 -34.62
N PHE A 75 -16.94 19.62 -33.73
CA PHE A 75 -16.48 18.31 -33.27
C PHE A 75 -16.55 17.30 -34.42
N PRO A 76 -15.44 16.65 -34.83
CA PRO A 76 -15.51 15.55 -35.78
C PRO A 76 -16.27 14.39 -35.14
N HIS A 77 -17.36 13.95 -35.77
CA HIS A 77 -18.07 12.72 -35.37
C HIS A 77 -17.11 11.53 -35.46
N ARG A 78 -16.66 11.03 -34.30
CA ARG A 78 -16.07 9.69 -34.23
C ARG A 78 -17.20 8.67 -34.37
N HIS A 79 -17.23 8.00 -35.52
CA HIS A 79 -18.08 6.82 -35.71
C HIS A 79 -17.82 5.80 -34.61
N ILE A 80 -18.91 5.25 -34.07
CA ILE A 80 -18.87 4.03 -33.26
C ILE A 80 -18.81 2.86 -34.26
N PRO A 81 -17.76 2.01 -34.25
CA PRO A 81 -17.77 0.75 -34.96
C PRO A 81 -18.48 -0.28 -34.06
N GLU A 82 -19.80 -0.37 -34.16
CA GLU A 82 -20.50 -1.58 -33.71
C GLU A 82 -20.12 -2.72 -34.66
N ASN A 83 -19.27 -3.63 -34.20
CA ASN A 83 -19.09 -4.96 -34.80
C ASN A 83 -18.43 -5.90 -33.79
N PHE A 84 -19.25 -6.68 -33.08
CA PHE A 84 -18.80 -7.85 -32.32
C PHE A 84 -18.76 -9.08 -33.24
N PRO A 85 -17.61 -9.74 -33.43
CA PRO A 85 -17.58 -11.11 -33.92
C PRO A 85 -17.90 -12.05 -32.76
N SER A 86 -18.98 -12.84 -32.87
CA SER A 86 -19.17 -14.01 -32.00
C SER A 86 -18.10 -15.08 -32.31
N PRO A 87 -17.72 -15.93 -31.34
CA PRO A 87 -16.67 -16.92 -31.54
C PRO A 87 -17.08 -17.99 -32.56
N ALA A 88 -16.37 -18.06 -33.68
CA ALA A 88 -16.45 -19.17 -34.61
C ALA A 88 -15.74 -20.41 -34.03
N ALA A 89 -16.24 -21.60 -34.35
CA ALA A 89 -15.72 -22.85 -33.80
C ALA A 89 -14.29 -23.15 -34.30
N VAL A 90 -13.43 -23.66 -33.42
CA VAL A 90 -12.10 -24.16 -33.77
C VAL A 90 -12.25 -25.49 -34.51
N VAL A 91 -12.08 -25.47 -35.83
CA VAL A 91 -12.00 -26.68 -36.65
C VAL A 91 -10.65 -27.35 -36.42
N THR A 92 -10.66 -28.64 -36.07
CA THR A 92 -9.45 -29.42 -35.85
C THR A 92 -8.78 -29.77 -37.19
N THR A 93 -7.60 -29.21 -37.45
CA THR A 93 -6.75 -29.59 -38.60
C THR A 93 -5.61 -30.48 -38.14
N THR A 94 -5.67 -31.77 -38.49
CA THR A 94 -4.63 -32.77 -38.21
C THR A 94 -3.43 -32.60 -39.16
N VAL A 95 -2.36 -31.97 -38.68
CA VAL A 95 -1.07 -31.96 -39.39
C VAL A 95 -0.31 -33.26 -39.12
N THR A 96 -0.22 -34.11 -40.13
CA THR A 96 0.47 -35.41 -40.04
C THR A 96 1.97 -35.19 -40.23
N THR A 97 2.73 -35.13 -39.13
CA THR A 97 4.20 -35.01 -39.18
C THR A 97 4.83 -36.40 -39.21
N THR A 98 5.55 -36.71 -40.28
CA THR A 98 6.23 -38.01 -40.46
C THR A 98 7.42 -38.16 -39.50
N VAL A 99 7.40 -39.22 -38.69
CA VAL A 99 8.52 -39.59 -37.81
C VAL A 99 9.62 -40.25 -38.65
N ILE A 100 10.81 -39.64 -38.64
CA ILE A 100 12.05 -40.29 -39.10
C ILE A 100 12.90 -40.57 -37.87
N SER A 101 13.03 -41.85 -37.52
CA SER A 101 13.80 -42.29 -36.36
C SER A 101 15.31 -42.27 -36.64
N ALA A 102 16.04 -41.35 -35.99
CA ALA A 102 17.50 -41.39 -35.90
C ALA A 102 17.89 -41.73 -34.45
N ALA A 103 18.38 -42.95 -34.22
CA ALA A 103 18.80 -43.40 -32.90
C ALA A 103 20.24 -42.96 -32.59
N SER A 104 20.42 -42.15 -31.54
CA SER A 104 21.72 -41.82 -30.97
C SER A 104 21.65 -41.95 -29.44
N SER A 105 22.22 -43.03 -28.92
CA SER A 105 22.24 -43.33 -27.49
C SER A 105 23.35 -42.55 -26.77
N ASN A 106 22.98 -41.50 -26.03
CA ASN A 106 23.82 -40.92 -24.99
C ASN A 106 23.21 -41.24 -23.61
N PRO A 107 24.02 -41.57 -22.58
CA PRO A 107 23.51 -41.86 -21.24
C PRO A 107 22.95 -40.60 -20.57
N PRO A 108 21.95 -40.73 -19.67
CA PRO A 108 21.39 -39.58 -18.97
C PRO A 108 22.40 -38.98 -17.99
N LEU A 109 22.83 -37.74 -18.26
CA LEU A 109 23.56 -36.94 -17.28
C LEU A 109 22.58 -36.56 -16.15
N SER A 110 22.99 -36.75 -14.90
CA SER A 110 22.11 -36.67 -13.72
C SER A 110 21.49 -35.29 -13.53
N SER A 111 20.16 -35.19 -13.63
CA SER A 111 19.37 -33.96 -13.45
C SER A 111 19.05 -33.62 -11.98
N SER A 112 19.64 -34.32 -11.00
CA SER A 112 19.23 -34.28 -9.59
C SER A 112 19.34 -32.90 -8.92
N SER A 113 20.33 -32.09 -9.30
CA SER A 113 20.63 -30.82 -8.62
C SER A 113 19.57 -29.72 -8.76
N SER A 114 18.57 -29.90 -9.63
CA SER A 114 17.47 -28.94 -9.86
C SER A 114 16.14 -29.29 -9.19
N ASP A 115 15.91 -30.55 -8.81
CA ASP A 115 14.70 -30.95 -8.09
C ASP A 115 14.83 -30.72 -6.58
N GLU A 116 15.94 -31.16 -5.98
CA GLU A 116 16.28 -30.99 -4.54
C GLU A 116 16.27 -29.53 -4.04
N ARG A 117 16.26 -28.56 -4.96
CA ARG A 117 16.20 -27.12 -4.63
C ARG A 117 14.77 -26.56 -4.55
N CYS A 118 13.76 -27.39 -4.74
CA CYS A 118 12.34 -27.04 -4.75
C CYS A 118 11.48 -27.93 -3.82
N ASP A 119 12.09 -28.63 -2.86
CA ASP A 119 11.42 -29.45 -1.84
C ASP A 119 10.25 -28.74 -1.13
N SER A 120 10.35 -27.41 -0.94
CA SER A 120 9.25 -26.58 -0.40
C SER A 120 7.95 -26.72 -1.21
N GLY A 121 8.05 -26.77 -2.54
CA GLY A 121 6.93 -26.89 -3.48
C GLY A 121 7.27 -26.30 -4.85
N ARG A 122 6.40 -26.57 -5.83
CA ARG A 122 6.44 -25.95 -7.17
C ARG A 122 5.21 -25.09 -7.41
N VAL A 123 5.37 -24.00 -8.16
CA VAL A 123 4.27 -23.06 -8.47
C VAL A 123 3.97 -23.02 -9.96
N PHE A 124 2.71 -23.28 -10.32
CA PHE A 124 2.20 -23.02 -11.65
C PHE A 124 1.69 -21.58 -11.73
N VAL A 125 1.93 -20.91 -12.86
CA VAL A 125 1.46 -19.54 -13.12
C VAL A 125 0.46 -19.62 -14.27
N TYR A 126 -0.79 -19.23 -14.03
CA TYR A 126 -1.82 -19.25 -15.07
C TYR A 126 -1.48 -18.28 -16.21
N ASP A 127 -1.54 -18.77 -17.46
CA ASP A 127 -1.59 -17.93 -18.65
C ASP A 127 -2.97 -17.27 -18.74
N MET A 128 -3.09 -16.10 -18.14
CA MET A 128 -4.34 -15.34 -18.04
C MET A 128 -4.53 -14.40 -19.23
N PRO A 129 -5.77 -14.24 -19.75
CA PRO A 129 -6.08 -13.24 -20.76
C PRO A 129 -5.56 -11.84 -20.40
N LYS A 130 -4.86 -11.21 -21.34
CA LYS A 130 -4.12 -9.93 -21.19
C LYS A 130 -4.92 -8.78 -20.56
N ILE A 131 -6.25 -8.83 -20.58
CA ILE A 131 -7.15 -7.89 -19.87
C ILE A 131 -6.94 -7.87 -18.35
N PHE A 132 -6.35 -8.91 -17.76
CA PHE A 132 -6.10 -9.03 -16.33
C PHE A 132 -4.73 -8.47 -15.89
N ASN A 133 -3.85 -8.11 -16.82
CA ASN A 133 -2.49 -7.65 -16.52
C ASN A 133 -1.94 -6.66 -17.56
N GLU A 134 -1.55 -7.11 -18.75
CA GLU A 134 -0.90 -6.29 -19.78
C GLU A 134 -1.74 -5.08 -20.21
N VAL A 135 -3.04 -5.26 -20.47
CA VAL A 135 -3.92 -4.16 -20.92
C VAL A 135 -4.09 -3.10 -19.84
N ILE A 136 -4.01 -3.49 -18.56
CA ILE A 136 -4.06 -2.56 -17.42
C ILE A 136 -2.79 -1.69 -17.41
N LEU A 137 -1.61 -2.27 -17.70
CA LEU A 137 -0.36 -1.51 -17.86
C LEU A 137 -0.38 -0.62 -19.11
N GLN A 138 -0.89 -1.11 -20.23
CA GLN A 138 -1.05 -0.33 -21.47
C GLN A 138 -2.03 0.85 -21.31
N GLN A 139 -2.87 0.84 -20.27
CA GLN A 139 -3.78 1.91 -19.91
C GLN A 139 -3.31 2.69 -18.66
N CYS A 140 -2.01 2.72 -18.38
CA CYS A 140 -1.41 3.35 -17.20
C CYS A 140 -1.76 4.83 -16.99
N ASP A 141 -2.11 5.57 -18.05
CA ASP A 141 -2.64 6.94 -17.94
C ASP A 141 -4.01 7.02 -17.26
N ASN A 142 -4.84 5.98 -17.39
CA ASN A 142 -6.22 5.94 -16.91
C ASN A 142 -6.38 5.39 -15.48
N LEU A 143 -5.29 4.93 -14.84
CA LEU A 143 -5.34 4.27 -13.52
C LEU A 143 -5.44 5.24 -12.33
N ASN A 144 -5.61 6.53 -12.58
CA ASN A 144 -5.67 7.62 -11.60
C ASN A 144 -6.24 8.88 -12.26
N PRO A 145 -7.28 9.55 -11.70
CA PRO A 145 -7.85 10.76 -12.31
C PRO A 145 -6.96 12.01 -12.24
N TRP A 146 -5.90 12.02 -11.42
CA TRP A 146 -5.08 13.23 -11.20
C TRP A 146 -3.81 13.32 -12.05
N SER A 147 -3.23 12.18 -12.44
CA SER A 147 -2.02 12.11 -13.24
C SER A 147 -1.84 10.72 -13.83
N SER A 148 -1.10 10.62 -14.94
CA SER A 148 -0.59 9.34 -15.42
C SER A 148 0.16 8.57 -14.33
N ARG A 149 0.13 7.24 -14.42
CA ARG A 149 0.89 6.33 -13.56
C ARG A 149 2.02 5.63 -14.33
N CYS A 150 2.20 5.89 -15.63
CA CYS A 150 3.15 5.15 -16.46
C CYS A 150 4.59 5.20 -15.92
N ASP A 151 5.07 6.36 -15.47
CA ASP A 151 6.38 6.49 -14.80
C ASP A 151 6.51 5.63 -13.54
N ALA A 152 5.42 5.50 -12.77
CA ALA A 152 5.38 4.73 -11.53
C ALA A 152 5.27 3.21 -11.77
N LEU A 153 4.84 2.78 -12.96
CA LEU A 153 4.75 1.38 -13.36
C LEU A 153 5.91 0.95 -14.29
N SER A 154 6.80 1.88 -14.64
CA SER A 154 8.02 1.61 -15.42
C SER A 154 9.00 0.70 -14.68
N ASN A 155 10.03 0.20 -15.37
CA ASN A 155 11.05 -0.70 -14.84
C ASN A 155 10.45 -1.85 -14.00
N ASP A 156 9.55 -2.63 -14.61
CA ASP A 156 8.93 -3.81 -13.98
C ASP A 156 8.18 -3.53 -12.67
N GLY A 157 7.68 -2.30 -12.51
CA GLY A 157 7.00 -1.81 -11.32
C GLY A 157 7.91 -1.09 -10.32
N PHE A 158 9.23 -1.07 -10.51
CA PHE A 158 10.15 -0.29 -9.67
C PHE A 158 10.03 1.22 -9.89
N GLY A 159 9.51 1.67 -11.04
CA GLY A 159 9.36 3.08 -11.37
C GLY A 159 10.65 3.73 -11.87
N GLN A 160 10.71 5.06 -11.89
CA GLN A 160 11.88 5.81 -12.35
C GLN A 160 13.08 5.73 -11.39
N GLU A 161 14.32 5.68 -11.90
CA GLU A 161 15.54 5.61 -11.06
C GLU A 161 15.70 6.85 -10.17
N ALA A 162 16.02 6.65 -8.89
CA ALA A 162 16.11 7.70 -7.88
C ALA A 162 17.50 8.35 -7.81
N THR A 163 18.02 8.75 -8.96
CA THR A 163 19.38 9.32 -9.12
C THR A 163 19.63 10.58 -8.29
N SER A 164 18.58 11.34 -7.96
CA SER A 164 18.65 12.50 -7.05
C SER A 164 19.01 12.15 -5.59
N LEU A 165 18.93 10.86 -5.20
CA LEU A 165 19.39 10.39 -3.89
C LEU A 165 20.92 10.26 -3.77
N SER A 166 21.68 10.47 -4.86
CA SER A 166 23.15 10.27 -4.93
C SER A 166 24.01 11.06 -3.93
N ASN A 167 23.45 12.09 -3.27
CA ASN A 167 24.10 12.82 -2.17
C ASN A 167 23.76 12.27 -0.76
N VAL A 168 22.84 11.31 -0.68
CA VAL A 168 22.28 10.75 0.56
C VAL A 168 22.68 9.29 0.75
N ILE A 169 22.71 8.50 -0.33
CA ILE A 169 23.05 7.07 -0.34
C ILE A 169 24.47 6.81 -0.89
N PRO A 170 25.07 5.63 -0.65
CA PRO A 170 26.33 5.23 -1.29
C PRO A 170 26.22 5.24 -2.83
N LYS A 171 27.25 5.76 -3.51
CA LYS A 171 27.27 5.93 -4.98
C LYS A 171 27.02 4.63 -5.74
N ASP A 172 27.63 3.54 -5.28
CA ASP A 172 27.57 2.23 -5.94
C ASP A 172 26.17 1.60 -5.88
N LEU A 173 25.31 2.09 -4.98
CA LEU A 173 23.93 1.64 -4.79
C LEU A 173 22.91 2.46 -5.58
N VAL A 174 23.28 3.57 -6.26
CA VAL A 174 22.29 4.48 -6.90
C VAL A 174 21.41 3.77 -7.94
N GLN A 175 21.95 2.82 -8.69
CA GLN A 175 21.21 1.99 -9.68
C GLN A 175 20.26 0.94 -9.05
N SER A 176 20.24 0.87 -7.72
CA SER A 176 19.39 0.00 -6.90
C SER A 176 18.33 0.80 -6.14
N TRP A 177 18.19 2.10 -6.43
CA TRP A 177 17.20 2.98 -5.80
C TRP A 177 16.26 3.60 -6.82
N PHE A 178 14.97 3.61 -6.50
CA PHE A 178 13.88 3.99 -7.40
C PHE A 178 12.77 4.78 -6.70
N TRP A 179 11.98 5.50 -7.50
CA TRP A 179 10.72 6.14 -7.08
C TRP A 179 9.53 5.18 -7.16
N THR A 180 9.72 3.98 -6.61
CA THR A 180 8.74 2.90 -6.50
C THR A 180 7.43 3.42 -5.92
N ASP A 181 6.30 3.05 -6.51
CA ASP A 181 4.98 3.40 -5.99
C ASP A 181 4.47 2.31 -5.03
N GLN A 182 3.73 2.71 -4.01
CA GLN A 182 3.31 1.83 -2.92
C GLN A 182 2.30 0.73 -3.32
N PHE A 183 1.74 0.79 -4.54
CA PHE A 183 0.68 -0.11 -5.03
C PHE A 183 1.13 -1.10 -6.13
N VAL A 184 2.43 -1.18 -6.44
CA VAL A 184 2.99 -1.91 -7.59
C VAL A 184 3.29 -3.40 -7.35
N THR A 185 3.00 -3.90 -6.14
CA THR A 185 3.36 -5.26 -5.68
C THR A 185 2.92 -6.36 -6.64
N GLU A 186 1.83 -6.17 -7.37
CA GLU A 186 1.27 -7.12 -8.35
C GLU A 186 2.21 -7.34 -9.54
N ILE A 187 2.87 -6.28 -10.01
CA ILE A 187 3.82 -6.32 -11.13
C ILE A 187 5.13 -6.99 -10.66
N ILE A 188 5.67 -6.56 -9.51
CA ILE A 188 6.88 -7.12 -8.92
C ILE A 188 6.74 -8.64 -8.70
N PHE A 189 5.63 -9.08 -8.08
CA PHE A 189 5.37 -10.51 -7.87
C PHE A 189 5.20 -11.27 -9.19
N HIS A 190 4.52 -10.70 -10.19
CA HIS A 190 4.31 -11.39 -11.46
C HIS A 190 5.64 -11.56 -12.23
N ASN A 191 6.45 -10.50 -12.34
CA ASN A 191 7.75 -10.58 -12.99
C ASN A 191 8.73 -11.51 -12.27
N ARG A 192 8.74 -11.51 -10.93
CA ARG A 192 9.57 -12.45 -10.15
C ARG A 192 9.09 -13.90 -10.26
N ILE A 193 7.78 -14.16 -10.18
CA ILE A 193 7.27 -15.54 -10.22
C ILE A 193 7.38 -16.19 -11.60
N LEU A 194 7.34 -15.40 -12.68
CA LEU A 194 7.60 -15.89 -14.03
C LEU A 194 9.05 -16.41 -14.20
N ASN A 195 10.00 -15.86 -13.45
CA ASN A 195 11.43 -16.21 -13.48
C ASN A 195 11.89 -17.09 -12.30
N HIS A 196 11.02 -17.34 -11.31
CA HIS A 196 11.37 -18.07 -10.09
C HIS A 196 11.75 -19.53 -10.37
N ARG A 197 12.86 -20.01 -9.79
CA ARG A 197 13.44 -21.35 -10.06
C ARG A 197 12.51 -22.54 -9.79
N CYS A 198 11.50 -22.38 -8.93
CA CYS A 198 10.50 -23.41 -8.64
C CYS A 198 9.15 -23.16 -9.33
N ARG A 199 9.11 -22.26 -10.33
CA ARG A 199 8.02 -22.23 -11.31
C ARG A 199 8.01 -23.57 -12.07
N THR A 200 6.82 -24.09 -12.35
CA THR A 200 6.62 -25.23 -13.24
C THR A 200 5.74 -24.84 -14.42
N LEU A 201 5.95 -25.50 -15.56
CA LEU A 201 5.05 -25.45 -16.73
C LEU A 201 4.11 -26.66 -16.76
N ASP A 202 4.37 -27.70 -15.97
CA ASP A 202 3.44 -28.79 -15.73
C ASP A 202 2.57 -28.48 -14.50
N PRO A 203 1.25 -28.27 -14.65
CA PRO A 203 0.35 -28.01 -13.53
C PRO A 203 0.12 -29.22 -12.62
N GLU A 204 0.37 -30.46 -13.04
CA GLU A 204 0.18 -31.63 -12.15
C GLU A 204 1.27 -31.67 -11.05
N SER A 205 2.51 -31.33 -11.39
CA SER A 205 3.61 -31.12 -10.43
C SER A 205 3.43 -29.94 -9.47
N ALA A 206 2.35 -29.14 -9.59
CA ALA A 206 2.19 -27.89 -8.86
C ALA A 206 1.59 -28.05 -7.45
N THR A 207 2.32 -27.52 -6.47
CA THR A 207 1.90 -27.33 -5.07
C THR A 207 1.05 -26.07 -4.89
N ALA A 208 1.23 -25.07 -5.75
CA ALA A 208 0.56 -23.78 -5.69
C ALA A 208 0.20 -23.27 -7.10
N PHE A 209 -0.92 -22.56 -7.22
CA PHE A 209 -1.37 -21.91 -8.45
C PHE A 209 -1.48 -20.40 -8.27
N TYR A 210 -0.62 -19.64 -8.98
CA TYR A 210 -0.66 -18.19 -8.97
C TYR A 210 -1.64 -17.63 -10.02
N ILE A 211 -2.43 -16.65 -9.61
CA ILE A 211 -3.39 -15.92 -10.45
C ILE A 211 -2.81 -14.53 -10.74
N PRO A 212 -2.17 -14.29 -11.91
CA PRO A 212 -1.57 -13.00 -12.26
C PRO A 212 -2.61 -11.96 -12.72
N PHE A 213 -3.52 -11.58 -11.82
CA PHE A 213 -4.50 -10.50 -12.01
C PHE A 213 -4.11 -9.27 -11.18
N TYR A 214 -3.93 -8.12 -11.84
CA TYR A 214 -3.57 -6.85 -11.18
C TYR A 214 -4.81 -6.17 -10.57
N ALA A 215 -5.36 -6.78 -9.53
CA ALA A 215 -6.61 -6.37 -8.88
C ALA A 215 -6.57 -4.93 -8.33
N GLY A 216 -5.45 -4.52 -7.75
CA GLY A 216 -5.21 -3.21 -7.16
C GLY A 216 -5.10 -2.10 -8.19
N LEU A 217 -4.46 -2.37 -9.33
CA LEU A 217 -4.48 -1.46 -10.48
C LEU A 217 -5.87 -1.41 -11.12
N ALA A 218 -6.51 -2.57 -11.33
CA ALA A 218 -7.83 -2.71 -11.95
C ALA A 218 -8.96 -2.02 -11.19
N VAL A 219 -8.95 -2.03 -9.85
CA VAL A 219 -9.93 -1.29 -9.04
C VAL A 219 -9.57 0.20 -8.94
N GLY A 220 -8.27 0.53 -8.95
CA GLY A 220 -7.76 1.89 -8.77
C GLY A 220 -8.32 2.91 -9.77
N GLN A 221 -8.53 2.49 -11.02
CA GLN A 221 -9.21 3.27 -12.06
C GLN A 221 -10.59 3.81 -11.64
N TYR A 222 -11.28 3.13 -10.72
CA TYR A 222 -12.68 3.37 -10.41
C TYR A 222 -12.95 3.90 -8.97
N LEU A 223 -11.91 4.17 -8.17
CA LEU A 223 -12.06 4.54 -6.75
C LEU A 223 -12.41 6.02 -6.50
N TRP A 224 -12.00 6.94 -7.38
CA TRP A 224 -12.03 8.40 -7.13
C TRP A 224 -12.90 9.19 -8.11
N SER A 225 -13.90 8.55 -8.70
CA SER A 225 -14.81 9.17 -9.68
C SER A 225 -16.17 8.47 -9.65
N ASN A 226 -17.19 9.08 -10.25
CA ASN A 226 -18.60 8.64 -10.17
C ASN A 226 -18.88 7.39 -11.04
N TYR A 227 -18.22 6.28 -10.73
CA TYR A 227 -18.40 4.97 -11.37
C TYR A 227 -19.40 4.11 -10.59
N ALA A 228 -20.09 3.21 -11.30
CA ALA A 228 -21.03 2.31 -10.67
C ALA A 228 -20.30 1.28 -9.78
N ALA A 229 -21.05 0.67 -8.86
CA ALA A 229 -20.59 -0.52 -8.15
C ALA A 229 -20.23 -1.67 -9.13
N ALA A 230 -20.97 -1.77 -10.24
CA ALA A 230 -20.71 -2.73 -11.30
C ALA A 230 -19.32 -2.57 -11.96
N ASP A 231 -18.86 -1.35 -12.20
CA ASP A 231 -17.55 -1.07 -12.80
C ASP A 231 -16.42 -1.49 -11.86
N ARG A 232 -16.51 -1.08 -10.59
CA ARG A 232 -15.55 -1.39 -9.53
C ARG A 232 -15.36 -2.90 -9.32
N ASP A 233 -16.42 -3.68 -9.52
CA ASP A 233 -16.36 -5.14 -9.40
C ASP A 233 -15.95 -5.85 -10.71
N ARG A 234 -16.02 -5.18 -11.88
CA ARG A 234 -16.10 -5.82 -13.21
C ARG A 234 -14.95 -6.79 -13.49
N HIS A 235 -13.71 -6.33 -13.33
CA HIS A 235 -12.53 -7.13 -13.61
C HIS A 235 -12.39 -8.35 -12.66
N CYS A 236 -12.79 -8.22 -11.39
CA CYS A 236 -12.76 -9.34 -10.44
C CYS A 236 -13.90 -10.36 -10.72
N LYS A 237 -15.07 -9.91 -11.18
CA LYS A 237 -16.14 -10.81 -11.69
C LYS A 237 -15.67 -11.59 -12.92
N MET A 238 -15.02 -10.93 -13.88
CA MET A 238 -14.43 -11.57 -15.06
C MET A 238 -13.33 -12.57 -14.70
N MET A 239 -12.41 -12.20 -13.80
CA MET A 239 -11.31 -13.07 -13.36
C MET A 239 -11.85 -14.32 -12.63
N THR A 240 -12.79 -14.13 -11.69
CA THR A 240 -13.36 -15.25 -10.94
C THR A 240 -14.22 -16.18 -11.80
N GLN A 241 -14.83 -15.69 -12.88
CA GLN A 241 -15.46 -16.53 -13.90
C GLN A 241 -14.41 -17.31 -14.73
N TRP A 242 -13.32 -16.64 -15.14
CA TRP A 242 -12.26 -17.28 -15.94
C TRP A 242 -11.51 -18.38 -15.16
N VAL A 243 -11.11 -18.11 -13.91
CA VAL A 243 -10.30 -19.05 -13.13
C VAL A 243 -11.09 -20.31 -12.75
N LYS A 244 -12.39 -20.17 -12.46
CA LYS A 244 -13.29 -21.30 -12.17
C LYS A 244 -13.50 -22.26 -13.36
N ASN A 245 -13.20 -21.80 -14.58
CA ASN A 245 -13.29 -22.62 -15.79
C ASN A 245 -11.97 -23.35 -16.09
N GLN A 246 -10.91 -23.15 -15.31
CA GLN A 246 -9.65 -23.88 -15.47
C GLN A 246 -9.75 -25.27 -14.81
N PRO A 247 -9.22 -26.36 -15.42
CA PRO A 247 -9.33 -27.71 -14.87
C PRO A 247 -8.86 -27.81 -13.41
N TYR A 248 -7.71 -27.21 -13.11
CA TYR A 248 -7.05 -27.24 -11.81
C TYR A 248 -7.78 -26.47 -10.71
N TRP A 249 -8.71 -25.56 -11.05
CA TRP A 249 -9.56 -24.94 -10.03
C TRP A 249 -10.42 -25.97 -9.30
N ASN A 250 -10.98 -26.93 -10.03
CA ASN A 250 -11.92 -27.89 -9.46
C ASN A 250 -11.24 -28.96 -8.59
N ARG A 251 -9.90 -29.08 -8.63
CA ARG A 251 -9.10 -29.94 -7.73
C ARG A 251 -9.22 -29.52 -6.26
N SER A 252 -9.21 -28.21 -6.01
CA SER A 252 -9.14 -27.63 -4.66
C SER A 252 -10.29 -26.67 -4.34
N ASN A 253 -11.04 -26.22 -5.35
CA ASN A 253 -11.97 -25.10 -5.29
C ASN A 253 -11.33 -23.83 -4.67
N GLY A 254 -10.11 -23.51 -5.09
CA GLY A 254 -9.41 -22.28 -4.72
C GLY A 254 -8.43 -22.40 -3.54
N TRP A 255 -8.30 -23.56 -2.90
CA TRP A 255 -7.48 -23.69 -1.68
C TRP A 255 -5.97 -23.76 -1.93
N ASP A 256 -5.52 -24.29 -3.07
CA ASP A 256 -4.12 -24.25 -3.53
C ASP A 256 -3.84 -23.04 -4.47
N HIS A 257 -4.78 -22.09 -4.54
CA HIS A 257 -4.68 -20.86 -5.32
C HIS A 257 -4.24 -19.67 -4.46
N PHE A 258 -3.39 -18.80 -5.04
CA PHE A 258 -3.06 -17.53 -4.44
C PHE A 258 -2.95 -16.38 -5.46
N ILE A 259 -3.12 -15.16 -4.95
CA ILE A 259 -3.11 -13.91 -5.71
C ILE A 259 -2.41 -12.81 -4.91
N THR A 260 -1.62 -11.99 -5.59
CA THR A 260 -1.10 -10.74 -5.02
C THR A 260 -2.05 -9.60 -5.32
N MET A 261 -2.40 -8.81 -4.30
CA MET A 261 -3.33 -7.69 -4.39
C MET A 261 -2.61 -6.43 -3.92
N GLY A 262 -2.31 -5.53 -4.86
CA GLY A 262 -1.44 -4.36 -4.69
C GLY A 262 -2.08 -3.20 -3.92
N ARG A 263 -3.09 -3.47 -3.09
CA ARG A 263 -3.84 -2.49 -2.32
C ARG A 263 -4.20 -3.05 -0.94
N ILE A 264 -4.67 -2.14 -0.08
CA ILE A 264 -5.19 -2.51 1.23
C ILE A 264 -6.46 -3.37 1.08
N THR A 265 -6.66 -4.36 1.96
CA THR A 265 -7.84 -5.25 1.97
C THR A 265 -9.19 -4.53 1.87
N TRP A 266 -9.26 -3.30 2.39
CA TRP A 266 -10.47 -2.48 2.44
C TRP A 266 -10.92 -1.98 1.05
N ASP A 267 -10.02 -1.88 0.07
CA ASP A 267 -10.34 -1.53 -1.33
C ASP A 267 -11.10 -2.67 -2.06
N PHE A 268 -11.22 -3.84 -1.42
CA PHE A 268 -11.82 -5.07 -1.98
C PHE A 268 -12.94 -5.70 -1.11
N ARG A 269 -13.38 -5.00 -0.05
CA ARG A 269 -14.38 -5.48 0.93
C ARG A 269 -15.61 -4.57 1.02
N ARG A 270 -16.00 -3.98 -0.11
CA ARG A 270 -17.24 -3.20 -0.24
C ARG A 270 -18.45 -4.08 0.10
N SER A 271 -19.35 -3.59 0.96
CA SER A 271 -20.52 -4.36 1.43
C SER A 271 -21.83 -3.91 0.78
N LYS A 272 -21.98 -2.62 0.50
CA LYS A 272 -23.11 -2.03 -0.24
C LYS A 272 -22.64 -1.22 -1.45
N ASP A 273 -23.55 -0.80 -2.33
CA ASP A 273 -23.16 -0.13 -3.58
C ASP A 273 -22.71 1.33 -3.37
N GLU A 274 -23.18 1.98 -2.31
CA GLU A 274 -22.72 3.31 -1.86
C GLU A 274 -21.35 3.29 -1.12
N ASP A 275 -20.89 2.12 -0.66
CA ASP A 275 -19.63 1.99 0.10
C ASP A 275 -18.38 2.12 -0.78
N TRP A 276 -17.23 2.41 -0.15
CA TRP A 276 -15.90 2.43 -0.77
C TRP A 276 -15.46 1.06 -1.35
N GLY A 277 -14.61 1.08 -2.38
CA GLY A 277 -13.92 -0.10 -2.90
C GLY A 277 -14.71 -0.92 -3.94
N SER A 278 -14.28 -2.16 -4.14
CA SER A 278 -14.97 -3.21 -4.89
C SER A 278 -15.46 -4.32 -3.94
N ASN A 279 -16.40 -5.17 -4.37
CA ASN A 279 -16.84 -6.33 -3.56
C ASN A 279 -15.95 -7.57 -3.75
N CYS A 280 -14.78 -7.44 -4.38
CA CYS A 280 -13.99 -8.53 -4.95
C CYS A 280 -13.76 -9.71 -3.98
N ILE A 281 -13.32 -9.47 -2.74
CA ILE A 281 -13.05 -10.55 -1.77
C ILE A 281 -14.32 -11.30 -1.34
N TYR A 282 -15.49 -10.68 -1.42
CA TYR A 282 -16.77 -11.31 -1.07
C TYR A 282 -17.40 -12.11 -2.21
N ILE A 283 -16.91 -11.98 -3.45
CA ILE A 283 -17.30 -12.84 -4.57
C ILE A 283 -16.98 -14.30 -4.18
N PRO A 284 -17.92 -15.27 -4.35
CA PRO A 284 -17.75 -16.62 -3.82
C PRO A 284 -16.45 -17.34 -4.22
N GLY A 285 -15.91 -17.08 -5.42
CA GLY A 285 -14.64 -17.62 -5.88
C GLY A 285 -13.41 -17.11 -5.12
N MET A 286 -13.44 -15.89 -4.57
CA MET A 286 -12.29 -15.31 -3.85
C MET A 286 -12.11 -15.84 -2.42
N ARG A 287 -13.09 -16.58 -1.88
CA ARG A 287 -13.17 -16.93 -0.45
C ARG A 287 -12.01 -17.82 0.02
N ASN A 288 -11.65 -18.83 -0.78
CA ASN A 288 -10.65 -19.85 -0.42
C ASN A 288 -9.23 -19.50 -0.88
N ILE A 289 -9.09 -18.53 -1.79
CA ILE A 289 -7.81 -18.12 -2.37
C ILE A 289 -6.98 -17.41 -1.30
N THR A 290 -5.70 -17.75 -1.17
CA THR A 290 -4.76 -17.01 -0.31
C THR A 290 -4.40 -15.67 -0.97
N ARG A 291 -4.57 -14.57 -0.24
CA ARG A 291 -4.46 -13.20 -0.77
C ARG A 291 -3.26 -12.50 -0.13
N LEU A 292 -2.24 -12.18 -0.91
CA LEU A 292 -1.05 -11.45 -0.47
C LEU A 292 -1.32 -9.95 -0.66
N LEU A 293 -1.50 -9.20 0.44
CA LEU A 293 -1.90 -7.78 0.43
C LEU A 293 -0.89 -6.92 1.18
N ILE A 294 -0.74 -5.66 0.76
CA ILE A 294 0.08 -4.69 1.52
C ILE A 294 -0.55 -4.30 2.88
N GLU A 295 -1.87 -4.45 3.04
CA GLU A 295 -2.53 -4.50 4.36
C GLU A 295 -3.58 -5.61 4.37
N ARG A 296 -3.47 -6.55 5.32
CA ARG A 296 -4.44 -7.63 5.50
C ARG A 296 -5.57 -7.27 6.45
N ASN A 297 -6.72 -7.93 6.28
CA ASN A 297 -7.69 -8.02 7.36
C ASN A 297 -7.20 -9.08 8.34
N SER A 298 -6.65 -8.64 9.48
CA SER A 298 -6.11 -9.52 10.54
C SER A 298 -7.04 -10.68 10.99
N TRP A 299 -8.36 -10.59 10.77
CA TRP A 299 -9.34 -11.62 11.17
C TRP A 299 -9.74 -12.58 10.04
N ASP A 300 -9.16 -12.43 8.84
CA ASP A 300 -9.42 -13.30 7.70
C ASP A 300 -8.20 -14.20 7.46
N HIS A 301 -8.35 -15.51 7.68
CA HIS A 301 -7.24 -16.49 7.60
C HIS A 301 -6.51 -16.46 6.25
N PHE A 302 -7.20 -16.11 5.18
CA PHE A 302 -6.65 -16.12 3.83
C PHE A 302 -5.90 -14.82 3.47
N ASP A 303 -6.07 -13.73 4.21
CA ASP A 303 -5.27 -12.52 3.96
C ASP A 303 -3.88 -12.64 4.65
N VAL A 304 -2.82 -12.36 3.88
CA VAL A 304 -1.44 -12.25 4.34
C VAL A 304 -0.98 -10.81 4.14
N GLY A 305 -0.38 -10.20 5.17
CA GLY A 305 0.31 -8.92 5.02
C GLY A 305 1.71 -9.15 4.46
N VAL A 306 1.99 -8.62 3.26
CA VAL A 306 3.34 -8.56 2.66
C VAL A 306 3.92 -7.14 2.76
N PRO A 307 5.25 -6.95 2.77
CA PRO A 307 5.86 -5.62 2.82
C PRO A 307 5.39 -4.71 1.70
N TYR A 308 5.12 -3.45 2.03
CA TYR A 308 4.91 -2.41 1.03
C TYR A 308 6.21 -2.20 0.21
N PRO A 309 6.14 -2.04 -1.12
CA PRO A 309 7.31 -1.68 -1.93
C PRO A 309 7.96 -0.37 -1.47
N THR A 310 9.23 -0.46 -1.06
CA THR A 310 10.12 0.66 -0.72
C THR A 310 10.97 1.07 -1.91
N GLY A 311 11.73 2.16 -1.81
CA GLY A 311 12.61 2.65 -2.89
C GLY A 311 13.87 1.81 -3.16
N PHE A 312 14.31 0.93 -2.25
CA PHE A 312 15.50 0.09 -2.44
C PHE A 312 15.15 -1.27 -3.07
N HIS A 313 15.83 -1.57 -4.17
CA HIS A 313 15.70 -2.79 -4.96
C HIS A 313 17.08 -3.35 -5.28
N PRO A 314 17.70 -4.17 -4.39
CA PRO A 314 19.06 -4.68 -4.56
C PRO A 314 19.20 -5.53 -5.83
N ARG A 315 20.33 -5.42 -6.51
CA ARG A 315 20.69 -6.24 -7.69
C ARG A 315 21.39 -7.54 -7.29
N SER A 316 21.98 -7.58 -6.10
CA SER A 316 22.89 -8.62 -5.61
C SER A 316 22.95 -8.65 -4.08
N ASP A 317 23.47 -9.74 -3.51
CA ASP A 317 23.76 -9.85 -2.07
C ASP A 317 24.70 -8.73 -1.58
N SER A 318 25.68 -8.32 -2.41
CA SER A 318 26.57 -7.20 -2.10
C SER A 318 25.86 -5.86 -1.98
N ASP A 319 24.76 -5.63 -2.72
CA ASP A 319 23.97 -4.39 -2.53
C ASP A 319 23.30 -4.38 -1.15
N VAL A 320 22.81 -5.55 -0.69
CA VAL A 320 22.19 -5.68 0.64
C VAL A 320 23.22 -5.42 1.73
N VAL A 321 24.39 -6.07 1.68
CA VAL A 321 25.47 -5.88 2.67
C VAL A 321 25.94 -4.42 2.71
N ASN A 322 26.22 -3.83 1.54
CA ASN A 322 26.64 -2.42 1.43
C ASN A 322 25.59 -1.46 2.01
N TRP A 323 24.29 -1.74 1.82
CA TRP A 323 23.23 -0.92 2.41
C TRP A 323 23.12 -1.13 3.92
N GLN A 324 23.15 -2.38 4.40
CA GLN A 324 23.12 -2.71 5.82
C GLN A 324 24.28 -2.02 6.58
N ASP A 325 25.51 -2.11 6.07
CA ASP A 325 26.67 -1.46 6.68
C ASP A 325 26.61 0.07 6.60
N PHE A 326 26.04 0.64 5.54
CA PHE A 326 25.78 2.07 5.46
C PHE A 326 24.80 2.55 6.54
N VAL A 327 23.67 1.86 6.78
CA VAL A 327 22.68 2.29 7.79
C VAL A 327 23.09 1.96 9.22
N ARG A 328 23.92 0.92 9.41
CA ARG A 328 24.59 0.52 10.66
C ARG A 328 25.57 1.59 11.14
N ASN A 329 26.47 2.02 10.25
CA ASN A 329 27.51 3.02 10.56
C ASN A 329 27.01 4.48 10.45
N ARG A 330 25.72 4.70 10.16
CA ARG A 330 25.15 6.04 10.02
C ARG A 330 25.08 6.77 11.36
N ARG A 331 25.82 7.88 11.48
CA ARG A 331 25.70 8.83 12.60
C ARG A 331 24.27 9.38 12.67
N ARG A 332 23.64 9.21 13.83
CA ARG A 332 22.30 9.72 14.17
C ARG A 332 22.45 10.79 15.26
N GLU A 333 21.71 11.87 15.12
CA GLU A 333 21.80 13.04 16.01
C GLU A 333 20.45 13.43 16.63
N THR A 334 19.36 12.95 16.02
CA THR A 334 17.99 13.17 16.48
C THR A 334 17.49 11.92 17.18
N LEU A 335 16.86 12.06 18.36
CA LEU A 335 16.32 10.90 19.08
C LEU A 335 15.15 10.26 18.31
N PHE A 336 14.20 11.07 17.83
CA PHE A 336 13.07 10.54 17.06
C PHE A 336 12.61 11.46 15.94
N CYS A 337 11.80 10.96 15.01
CA CYS A 337 11.29 11.79 13.92
C CYS A 337 9.88 11.42 13.49
N PHE A 338 9.20 12.35 12.83
CA PHE A 338 7.90 12.09 12.22
C PHE A 338 7.80 12.66 10.81
N ALA A 339 7.60 11.78 9.84
CA ALA A 339 7.19 12.14 8.48
C ALA A 339 5.67 11.95 8.34
N GLY A 340 4.95 13.04 8.08
CA GLY A 340 3.51 13.03 7.96
C GLY A 340 2.88 14.42 7.90
N ALA A 341 1.56 14.43 7.71
CA ALA A 341 0.71 15.61 7.79
C ALA A 341 -0.59 15.24 8.55
N PRO A 342 -1.27 16.21 9.19
CA PRO A 342 -2.62 16.00 9.72
C PRO A 342 -3.58 15.64 8.59
N ARG A 343 -4.55 14.76 8.86
CA ARG A 343 -5.58 14.40 7.88
C ARG A 343 -6.69 15.44 7.84
N ALA A 344 -6.95 15.99 6.66
CA ALA A 344 -8.04 16.93 6.43
C ALA A 344 -9.39 16.36 6.88
N GLY A 345 -10.23 17.20 7.49
CA GLY A 345 -11.55 16.82 8.01
C GLY A 345 -11.56 16.03 9.32
N ILE A 346 -10.41 15.56 9.83
CA ILE A 346 -10.34 14.82 11.10
C ILE A 346 -9.98 15.78 12.24
N VAL A 347 -10.99 16.16 13.03
CA VAL A 347 -10.81 16.92 14.27
C VAL A 347 -9.91 16.13 15.23
N ASN A 348 -8.93 16.82 15.82
CA ASN A 348 -7.92 16.23 16.71
C ASN A 348 -7.17 15.02 16.10
N ASP A 349 -6.85 15.07 14.79
CA ASP A 349 -6.11 13.98 14.15
C ASP A 349 -4.76 13.70 14.83
N PHE A 350 -4.51 12.43 15.12
CA PHE A 350 -3.36 11.99 15.88
C PHE A 350 -2.02 12.35 15.20
N ARG A 351 -1.98 12.47 13.87
CA ARG A 351 -0.77 12.94 13.16
C ARG A 351 -0.44 14.42 13.49
N GLY A 352 -1.45 15.26 13.72
CA GLY A 352 -1.26 16.63 14.20
C GLY A 352 -0.78 16.70 15.66
N LEU A 353 -1.24 15.78 16.52
CA LEU A 353 -0.71 15.64 17.88
C LEU A 353 0.79 15.27 17.86
N LEU A 354 1.19 14.32 17.00
CA LEU A 354 2.59 13.92 16.86
C LEU A 354 3.51 15.05 16.35
N LEU A 355 3.01 15.91 15.44
CA LEU A 355 3.77 17.09 15.00
C LEU A 355 4.04 18.04 16.17
N ARG A 356 3.00 18.39 16.96
CA ARG A 356 3.17 19.24 18.14
C ARG A 356 4.12 18.62 19.18
N HIS A 357 3.97 17.33 19.48
CA HIS A 357 4.90 16.63 20.40
C HIS A 357 6.35 16.66 19.89
N CYS A 358 6.57 16.69 18.57
CA CYS A 358 7.90 16.81 17.97
C CYS A 358 8.47 18.23 18.14
N GLU A 359 7.65 19.27 17.90
CA GLU A 359 7.99 20.69 18.09
C GLU A 359 8.30 21.01 19.57
N GLU A 360 7.43 20.55 20.47
CA GLU A 360 7.55 20.71 21.93
C GLU A 360 8.80 20.01 22.52
N SER A 361 9.36 19.02 21.80
CA SER A 361 10.50 18.20 22.26
C SER A 361 11.89 18.87 22.19
N ARG A 362 11.96 20.20 22.00
CA ARG A 362 13.20 21.01 22.12
C ARG A 362 14.38 20.47 21.30
N GLY A 363 14.15 20.21 20.01
CA GLY A 363 15.20 19.73 19.08
C GLY A 363 15.59 18.25 19.23
N LYS A 364 15.00 17.49 20.17
CA LYS A 364 15.14 16.03 20.20
C LYS A 364 14.42 15.32 19.06
N CYS A 365 13.52 16.01 18.36
CA CYS A 365 12.72 15.47 17.27
C CYS A 365 12.83 16.28 15.98
N ARG A 366 12.78 15.58 14.83
CA ARG A 366 12.82 16.16 13.47
C ARG A 366 11.53 15.82 12.71
N THR A 367 10.87 16.83 12.15
CA THR A 367 9.67 16.64 11.31
C THR A 367 10.03 16.61 9.82
N VAL A 368 9.23 15.87 9.05
CA VAL A 368 9.00 16.16 7.62
C VAL A 368 7.50 16.39 7.47
N ASP A 369 7.11 17.66 7.45
CA ASP A 369 5.72 18.06 7.21
C ASP A 369 5.34 17.78 5.75
N CYS A 370 4.42 16.85 5.56
CA CYS A 370 3.95 16.42 4.25
C CYS A 370 2.84 17.30 3.65
N THR A 371 2.36 18.36 4.32
CA THR A 371 1.22 19.17 3.86
C THR A 371 1.44 19.81 2.48
N VAL A 372 2.65 20.31 2.22
CA VAL A 372 3.01 21.02 0.98
C VAL A 372 4.03 20.20 0.17
N GLY A 373 3.65 18.98 -0.22
CA GLY A 373 4.35 18.19 -1.24
C GLY A 373 5.76 17.68 -0.90
N LYS A 374 6.33 18.01 0.27
CA LYS A 374 7.68 17.57 0.71
C LYS A 374 7.84 16.04 0.84
N CYS A 375 6.73 15.32 0.81
CA CYS A 375 6.64 13.86 0.86
C CYS A 375 6.12 13.22 -0.44
N SER A 376 5.98 14.00 -1.51
CA SER A 376 5.72 13.48 -2.86
C SER A 376 6.94 12.74 -3.41
N ASN A 377 6.73 11.93 -4.46
CA ASN A 377 7.79 11.25 -5.20
C ASN A 377 8.88 12.25 -5.64
N GLY A 378 10.15 11.86 -5.55
CA GLY A 378 11.30 12.72 -5.86
C GLY A 378 12.04 13.30 -4.64
N SER A 379 11.47 13.23 -3.43
CA SER A 379 12.02 13.86 -2.22
C SER A 379 12.94 12.96 -1.41
N SER A 380 14.18 13.40 -1.17
CA SER A 380 15.12 12.76 -0.24
C SER A 380 14.79 12.98 1.24
N ALA A 381 13.97 13.98 1.56
CA ALA A 381 13.82 14.51 2.92
C ALA A 381 13.31 13.47 3.94
N ILE A 382 12.47 12.52 3.51
CA ILE A 382 12.00 11.42 4.35
C ILE A 382 13.16 10.48 4.68
N LEU A 383 13.91 10.02 3.66
CA LEU A 383 15.01 9.07 3.81
C LEU A 383 16.14 9.67 4.67
N GLU A 384 16.54 10.92 4.42
CA GLU A 384 17.51 11.63 5.26
C GLU A 384 17.07 11.72 6.73
N THR A 385 15.79 11.98 6.96
CA THR A 385 15.23 12.14 8.31
C THR A 385 15.19 10.80 9.05
N PHE A 386 14.86 9.69 8.39
CA PHE A 386 14.96 8.36 9.00
C PHE A 386 16.43 7.92 9.20
N LEU A 387 17.33 8.21 8.25
CA LEU A 387 18.76 7.94 8.38
C LEU A 387 19.43 8.72 9.54
N GLY A 388 18.95 9.93 9.83
CA GLY A 388 19.48 10.80 10.90
C GLY A 388 18.91 10.58 12.29
N SER A 389 17.89 9.72 12.44
CA SER A 389 17.12 9.54 13.68
C SER A 389 17.21 8.13 14.26
N ASP A 390 17.27 8.02 15.59
CA ASP A 390 17.30 6.72 16.26
C ASP A 390 15.96 5.97 16.13
N PHE A 391 14.85 6.68 16.39
CA PHE A 391 13.47 6.18 16.30
C PHE A 391 12.65 6.93 15.24
N CYS A 392 11.58 6.31 14.71
CA CYS A 392 10.62 6.95 13.81
C CYS A 392 9.17 6.74 14.30
N LEU A 393 8.33 7.77 14.27
CA LEU A 393 6.95 7.68 14.72
C LEU A 393 6.04 7.11 13.62
N GLN A 394 5.38 5.99 13.91
CA GLN A 394 4.55 5.23 12.98
C GLN A 394 3.09 5.14 13.46
N PRO A 395 2.32 6.26 13.37
CA PRO A 395 0.87 6.20 13.45
C PRO A 395 0.27 5.47 12.23
N ARG A 396 -1.02 5.14 12.34
CA ARG A 396 -1.77 4.50 11.25
C ARG A 396 -1.83 5.34 9.97
N GLY A 397 -2.07 4.65 8.86
CA GLY A 397 -2.46 5.24 7.58
C GLY A 397 -3.86 5.82 7.64
N ASP A 398 -4.54 5.76 6.51
CA ASP A 398 -5.97 6.07 6.47
C ASP A 398 -6.75 4.80 6.90
N SER A 399 -6.23 3.64 6.50
CA SER A 399 -6.37 2.31 7.13
C SER A 399 -5.43 2.12 8.35
N PHE A 400 -4.97 0.90 8.66
CA PHE A 400 -4.14 0.62 9.84
C PHE A 400 -2.62 0.80 9.60
N THR A 401 -2.14 0.68 8.36
CA THR A 401 -0.70 0.58 8.02
C THR A 401 -0.25 1.69 7.06
N ARG A 402 1.06 1.78 6.78
CA ARG A 402 1.67 2.72 5.82
C ARG A 402 2.97 2.13 5.26
N ARG A 403 3.28 2.41 3.99
CA ARG A 403 4.63 2.18 3.41
C ARG A 403 5.76 2.73 4.28
N SER A 404 5.55 3.92 4.87
CA SER A 404 6.51 4.62 5.74
C SER A 404 7.09 3.77 6.88
N ILE A 405 6.40 2.72 7.32
CA ILE A 405 6.93 1.74 8.29
C ILE A 405 8.19 1.07 7.73
N PHE A 406 8.12 0.61 6.49
CA PHE A 406 9.19 -0.09 5.78
C PHE A 406 10.29 0.88 5.32
N ASP A 407 9.95 2.07 4.83
CA ASP A 407 10.97 3.10 4.50
C ASP A 407 11.82 3.49 5.74
N CYS A 408 11.21 3.46 6.94
CA CYS A 408 11.91 3.73 8.20
C CYS A 408 12.82 2.57 8.63
N MET A 409 12.32 1.32 8.58
CA MET A 409 13.12 0.14 8.90
C MET A 409 14.29 -0.03 7.92
N LEU A 410 14.05 0.20 6.63
CA LEU A 410 15.08 0.25 5.58
C LEU A 410 16.19 1.25 5.91
N ALA A 411 15.87 2.39 6.52
CA ALA A 411 16.84 3.41 6.94
C ALA A 411 17.51 3.11 8.31
N GLY A 412 17.31 1.92 8.89
CA GLY A 412 17.88 1.53 10.19
C GLY A 412 17.34 2.32 11.38
N SER A 413 16.17 2.95 11.24
CA SER A 413 15.48 3.68 12.31
C SER A 413 14.42 2.78 12.96
N ILE A 414 14.26 2.88 14.28
CA ILE A 414 13.42 1.96 15.04
C ILE A 414 11.96 2.44 15.02
N PRO A 415 11.00 1.65 14.50
CA PRO A 415 9.60 2.08 14.43
C PRO A 415 8.93 2.14 15.81
N VAL A 416 8.23 3.24 16.06
CA VAL A 416 7.40 3.50 17.24
C VAL A 416 5.92 3.41 16.84
N PHE A 417 5.26 2.32 17.20
CA PHE A 417 3.87 2.04 16.82
C PHE A 417 2.88 2.49 17.89
N PHE A 418 1.76 3.06 17.44
CA PHE A 418 0.65 3.52 18.30
C PHE A 418 -0.63 2.68 18.20
N TRP A 419 -0.62 1.65 17.34
CA TRP A 419 -1.68 0.66 17.20
C TRP A 419 -1.03 -0.71 17.02
N ARG A 420 -1.36 -1.71 17.87
CA ARG A 420 -0.84 -3.09 17.73
C ARG A 420 -1.18 -3.71 16.36
N ARG A 421 -2.31 -3.30 15.77
CA ARG A 421 -2.75 -3.71 14.43
C ARG A 421 -1.93 -3.12 13.26
N SER A 422 -1.04 -2.15 13.49
CA SER A 422 -0.21 -1.56 12.42
C SER A 422 0.98 -2.42 11.99
N ALA A 423 1.41 -3.39 12.81
CA ALA A 423 2.51 -4.30 12.46
C ALA A 423 2.31 -5.71 13.04
N TYR A 424 2.11 -5.82 14.35
CA TYR A 424 2.11 -7.10 15.10
C TYR A 424 0.96 -8.04 14.73
N MET A 425 -0.02 -7.56 13.96
CA MET A 425 -1.17 -8.33 13.48
C MET A 425 -1.30 -8.30 11.95
N GLN A 426 -0.24 -7.94 11.24
CA GLN A 426 -0.20 -7.75 9.78
C GLN A 426 0.82 -8.70 9.12
N TYR A 427 2.10 -8.51 9.43
CA TYR A 427 3.22 -9.05 8.64
C TYR A 427 3.89 -10.26 9.33
N GLN A 428 3.10 -11.22 9.82
CA GLN A 428 3.59 -12.35 10.63
C GLN A 428 4.60 -13.28 9.92
N TRP A 429 4.74 -13.20 8.60
CA TRP A 429 5.77 -13.94 7.86
C TRP A 429 7.10 -13.19 7.74
N PHE A 430 7.13 -11.89 8.06
CA PHE A 430 8.22 -10.97 7.78
C PHE A 430 8.78 -10.26 9.02
N LEU A 431 7.98 -10.13 10.09
CA LEU A 431 8.35 -9.46 11.33
C LEU A 431 8.43 -10.45 12.51
N PRO A 432 9.38 -10.29 13.45
CA PRO A 432 9.55 -11.20 14.59
C PRO A 432 8.35 -11.25 15.55
N ASP A 433 8.09 -12.42 16.13
CA ASP A 433 7.07 -12.64 17.18
C ASP A 433 7.34 -11.89 18.51
N LYS A 434 8.52 -11.27 18.65
CA LYS A 434 8.92 -10.42 19.78
C LYS A 434 8.99 -8.95 19.34
N PRO A 435 7.91 -8.15 19.50
CA PRO A 435 7.85 -6.78 18.97
C PRO A 435 8.90 -5.84 19.55
N ASP A 436 9.19 -6.02 20.84
CA ASP A 436 10.22 -5.35 21.64
C ASP A 436 11.64 -5.55 21.11
N SER A 437 11.88 -6.61 20.33
CA SER A 437 13.20 -6.85 19.72
C SER A 437 13.53 -5.89 18.57
N TYR A 438 12.55 -5.23 17.96
CA TYR A 438 12.73 -4.39 16.76
C TYR A 438 11.91 -3.09 16.75
N SER A 439 11.04 -2.86 17.74
CA SER A 439 10.09 -1.74 17.73
C SER A 439 9.66 -1.31 19.14
N VAL A 440 9.18 -0.07 19.26
CA VAL A 440 8.58 0.46 20.49
C VAL A 440 7.07 0.52 20.32
N PHE A 441 6.30 0.15 21.35
CA PHE A 441 4.87 0.44 21.43
C PHE A 441 4.59 1.54 22.45
N ILE A 442 3.78 2.53 22.08
CA ILE A 442 3.26 3.56 23.01
C ILE A 442 1.76 3.64 22.77
N ASP A 443 0.92 3.51 23.80
CA ASP A 443 -0.53 3.53 23.57
C ASP A 443 -1.00 4.93 23.16
N ARG A 444 -1.67 4.99 22.00
CA ARG A 444 -2.23 6.22 21.43
C ARG A 444 -3.08 6.99 22.42
N ASN A 445 -3.84 6.30 23.28
CA ASN A 445 -4.77 6.95 24.21
C ASN A 445 -4.02 7.66 25.33
N GLU A 446 -2.93 7.07 25.84
CA GLU A 446 -2.08 7.73 26.83
C GLU A 446 -1.41 8.99 26.28
N VAL A 447 -0.96 8.95 25.02
CA VAL A 447 -0.41 10.11 24.31
C VAL A 447 -1.51 11.17 24.09
N THR A 448 -2.71 10.75 23.72
CA THR A 448 -3.87 11.63 23.46
C THR A 448 -4.36 12.31 24.74
N ASN A 449 -4.33 11.60 25.87
CA ASN A 449 -4.74 12.09 27.18
C ASN A 449 -3.63 12.89 27.91
N GLY A 450 -2.44 12.99 27.32
CA GLY A 450 -1.29 13.66 27.92
C GLY A 450 -0.63 12.93 29.10
N THR A 451 -1.00 11.67 29.37
CA THR A 451 -0.43 10.88 30.49
C THR A 451 0.93 10.27 30.14
N THR A 452 1.24 10.09 28.85
CA THR A 452 2.52 9.52 28.39
C THR A 452 3.21 10.42 27.37
N SER A 453 4.35 10.97 27.77
CA SER A 453 5.26 11.75 26.93
C SER A 453 6.11 10.83 26.05
N ILE A 454 5.95 10.93 24.72
CA ILE A 454 6.68 10.11 23.73
C ILE A 454 8.19 10.25 23.93
N LYS A 455 8.68 11.48 24.12
CA LYS A 455 10.09 11.76 24.36
C LYS A 455 10.60 11.02 25.59
N GLU A 456 9.89 11.09 26.72
CA GLU A 456 10.31 10.45 27.97
C GLU A 456 10.22 8.92 27.92
N VAL A 457 9.40 8.33 27.06
CA VAL A 457 9.43 6.88 26.81
C VAL A 457 10.69 6.50 26.03
N LEU A 458 11.05 7.27 25.00
CA LEU A 458 12.21 6.97 24.15
C LEU A 458 13.54 7.29 24.84
N GLU A 459 13.60 8.30 25.72
CA GLU A 459 14.79 8.61 26.54
C GLU A 459 15.08 7.56 27.64
N ARG A 460 14.20 6.57 27.88
CA ARG A 460 14.45 5.44 28.80
C ARG A 460 15.29 4.32 28.19
N TYR A 461 15.36 4.22 26.86
CA TYR A 461 16.15 3.19 26.18
C TYR A 461 17.63 3.56 26.25
N SER A 462 18.49 2.64 26.71
CA SER A 462 19.93 2.90 26.70
C SER A 462 20.47 2.88 25.27
N LYS A 463 21.66 3.46 25.05
CA LYS A 463 22.35 3.38 23.75
C LYS A 463 22.56 1.94 23.29
N GLU A 464 22.72 0.99 24.21
CA GLU A 464 22.91 -0.43 23.89
C GLU A 464 21.59 -1.12 23.52
N ASP A 465 20.46 -0.72 24.10
CA ASP A 465 19.14 -1.23 23.71
C ASP A 465 18.77 -0.70 22.32
N VAL A 466 18.97 0.61 22.08
CA VAL A 466 18.85 1.23 20.75
C VAL A 466 19.75 0.53 19.72
N ARG A 467 20.99 0.19 20.08
CA ARG A 467 21.90 -0.55 19.20
C ARG A 467 21.37 -1.95 18.88
N LYS A 468 20.95 -2.74 19.88
CA LYS A 468 20.38 -4.09 19.68
C LYS A 468 19.12 -4.07 18.81
N MET A 469 18.18 -3.16 19.10
CA MET A 469 16.95 -3.00 18.32
C MET A 469 17.27 -2.57 16.88
N ARG A 470 18.27 -1.70 16.68
CA ARG A 470 18.73 -1.29 15.35
C ARG A 470 19.34 -2.44 14.57
N GLU A 471 20.26 -3.21 15.13
CA GLU A 471 20.81 -4.38 14.44
C GLU A 471 19.68 -5.33 14.05
N ARG A 472 18.70 -5.57 14.92
CA ARG A 472 17.56 -6.41 14.59
C ARG A 472 16.68 -5.84 13.46
N VAL A 473 16.55 -4.53 13.35
CA VAL A 473 15.88 -3.86 12.21
C VAL A 473 16.71 -3.99 10.92
N ILE A 474 18.04 -3.89 11.01
CA ILE A 474 18.97 -4.00 9.87
C ILE A 474 19.02 -5.44 9.33
N ASP A 475 19.03 -6.44 10.21
CA ASP A 475 18.97 -7.87 9.85
C ASP A 475 17.71 -8.22 9.03
N LEU A 476 16.60 -7.52 9.29
CA LEU A 476 15.31 -7.75 8.60
C LEU A 476 15.27 -7.10 7.21
N ILE A 477 16.14 -6.15 6.88
CA ILE A 477 16.12 -5.40 5.60
C ILE A 477 15.96 -6.31 4.37
N PRO A 478 16.76 -7.37 4.14
CA PRO A 478 16.57 -8.26 2.99
C PRO A 478 15.12 -8.78 2.90
N ASN A 479 14.56 -9.28 3.99
CA ASN A 479 13.20 -9.84 4.03
C ASN A 479 12.08 -8.79 3.85
N LEU A 480 12.40 -7.49 3.81
CA LEU A 480 11.46 -6.38 3.71
C LEU A 480 11.54 -5.62 2.36
N VAL A 481 12.51 -5.93 1.52
CA VAL A 481 12.69 -5.33 0.17
C VAL A 481 12.45 -6.36 -0.93
N TYR A 482 12.37 -5.88 -2.18
CA TYR A 482 12.21 -6.73 -3.37
C TYR A 482 13.41 -6.51 -4.30
N ALA A 483 14.16 -7.55 -4.64
CA ALA A 483 15.35 -7.45 -5.48
C ALA A 483 15.01 -7.15 -6.96
N LYS A 484 15.86 -6.33 -7.60
CA LYS A 484 15.78 -5.97 -9.04
C LYS A 484 16.12 -7.16 -9.96
N SER A 485 16.89 -8.13 -9.44
CA SER A 485 17.21 -9.38 -10.13
C SER A 485 15.94 -10.22 -10.37
N PRO A 486 15.60 -10.63 -11.61
CA PRO A 486 14.48 -11.52 -11.89
C PRO A 486 14.59 -12.88 -11.19
N ASN A 487 15.83 -13.33 -10.94
CA ASN A 487 16.12 -14.59 -10.26
C ASN A 487 16.10 -14.48 -8.72
N GLY A 488 15.93 -13.27 -8.17
CA GLY A 488 16.11 -12.99 -6.75
C GLY A 488 17.57 -12.80 -6.34
N LEU A 489 17.83 -12.99 -5.04
CA LEU A 489 19.15 -12.93 -4.42
C LEU A 489 19.74 -14.35 -4.26
N GLU A 490 21.04 -14.45 -3.96
CA GLU A 490 21.73 -15.76 -3.92
C GLU A 490 21.67 -16.41 -2.53
N THR A 491 22.05 -15.67 -1.50
CA THR A 491 22.08 -16.12 -0.09
C THR A 491 20.88 -15.57 0.70
N PHE A 492 20.52 -14.32 0.45
CA PHE A 492 19.39 -13.68 1.13
C PHE A 492 18.06 -14.13 0.52
N LYS A 493 17.00 -14.20 1.36
CA LYS A 493 15.62 -14.32 0.91
C LYS A 493 14.93 -12.99 1.03
N ASP A 494 14.40 -12.46 -0.06
CA ASP A 494 13.74 -11.17 -0.06
C ASP A 494 12.24 -11.26 0.27
N ALA A 495 11.52 -10.13 0.23
CA ALA A 495 10.08 -10.08 0.53
C ALA A 495 9.21 -10.89 -0.45
N PHE A 496 9.67 -11.18 -1.67
CA PHE A 496 9.01 -12.11 -2.57
C PHE A 496 9.33 -13.56 -2.18
N ASP A 497 10.60 -13.89 -1.95
CA ASP A 497 11.02 -15.26 -1.64
C ASP A 497 10.39 -15.76 -0.32
N VAL A 498 10.34 -14.91 0.71
CA VAL A 498 9.67 -15.19 1.99
C VAL A 498 8.14 -15.36 1.82
N ALA A 499 7.53 -14.64 0.88
CA ALA A 499 6.11 -14.80 0.59
C ALA A 499 5.80 -16.15 -0.08
N ILE A 500 6.64 -16.57 -1.03
CA ILE A 500 6.48 -17.86 -1.74
C ILE A 500 6.73 -19.05 -0.80
N ASP A 501 7.77 -19.02 0.04
CA ASP A 501 7.98 -20.01 1.10
C ASP A 501 6.76 -20.09 2.04
N GLY A 502 6.19 -18.94 2.41
CA GLY A 502 5.00 -18.86 3.25
C GLY A 502 3.76 -19.49 2.60
N VAL A 503 3.57 -19.28 1.29
CA VAL A 503 2.48 -19.90 0.51
C VAL A 503 2.64 -21.42 0.47
N PHE A 504 3.83 -21.92 0.10
CA PHE A 504 4.09 -23.37 0.07
C PHE A 504 3.89 -24.03 1.44
N ARG A 505 4.37 -23.38 2.51
CA ARG A 505 4.14 -23.83 3.90
C ARG A 505 2.66 -23.90 4.24
N ARG A 506 1.87 -22.84 3.99
CA ARG A 506 0.41 -22.83 4.24
C ARG A 506 -0.27 -23.99 3.50
N PHE A 507 0.04 -24.21 2.22
CA PHE A 507 -0.64 -25.23 1.43
C PHE A 507 -0.31 -26.66 1.91
N LYS A 508 0.93 -26.94 2.32
CA LYS A 508 1.28 -28.21 2.98
C LYS A 508 0.63 -28.39 4.35
N GLU A 509 0.52 -27.32 5.15
CA GLU A 509 -0.22 -27.35 6.43
C GLU A 509 -1.72 -27.63 6.20
N GLN A 510 -2.32 -27.04 5.17
CA GLN A 510 -3.72 -27.23 4.81
C GLN A 510 -3.99 -28.62 4.21
N GLU A 511 -3.12 -29.14 3.34
CA GLU A 511 -3.22 -30.51 2.82
C GLU A 511 -3.25 -31.54 3.97
N ASN A 512 -2.43 -31.33 5.00
CA ASN A 512 -2.43 -32.16 6.20
C ASN A 512 -3.69 -31.95 7.05
N TRP A 513 -4.21 -30.73 7.19
CA TRP A 513 -5.49 -30.47 7.88
C TRP A 513 -6.66 -31.25 7.25
N TYR A 514 -6.68 -31.43 5.93
CA TYR A 514 -7.69 -32.25 5.24
C TYR A 514 -7.55 -33.76 5.52
N LYS A 515 -6.38 -34.24 5.95
CA LYS A 515 -6.12 -35.65 6.31
C LYS A 515 -6.47 -36.00 7.77
N TRP A 516 -6.85 -35.00 8.59
CA TRP A 516 -7.32 -35.17 9.96
C TRP A 516 -8.85 -34.99 10.10
N ARG A 517 -9.60 -35.23 9.02
CA ARG A 517 -11.07 -35.16 8.94
C ARG A 517 -11.65 -36.37 8.23
#